data_AF-A0A952KSM0-F1
#
_entry.id   AF-A0A952KSM0-F1
#
_cell.length_a   1.000
_cell.length_b   1.000
_cell.length_c   1.000
_cell.angle_alpha   90.00
_cell.angle_beta   90.00
_cell.angle_gamma   90.00
#
_symmetry.space_group_name_H-M   'P 1'
#
loop_
_entity.id
_entity.type
_entity.pdbx_description
1 polymer ?
#
loop_
_entity_poly.entity_id
_entity_poly.type
_entity_poly.pdbx_seq_one_letter_code
_entity_poly.pdbx_strand_id
1 'polypeptide(L)'
;DFVKKYVNYGGSVRAAQFLVLAAKARALAHKRYHVTYDDLKALAIPVLRHRILLNFHAESERIDTDEILRRLIVHLPAPKEM
;
A
#
# COMPACT_ATOMS: atom_id res chain seq x y z
N ASP A 1 -13.79 1.13 -7.31
CA ASP A 1 -14.02 2.03 -8.46
C ASP A 1 -12.88 2.99 -8.77
N PHE A 2 -12.38 3.76 -7.80
CA PHE A 2 -11.30 4.75 -8.05
C PHE A 2 -10.00 4.14 -8.62
N VAL A 3 -9.59 2.93 -8.21
CA VAL A 3 -8.40 2.25 -8.76
C VAL A 3 -8.56 2.05 -10.27
N LYS A 4 -9.71 1.53 -10.71
CA LYS A 4 -9.99 1.34 -12.14
C LYS A 4 -10.02 2.66 -12.92
N LYS A 5 -10.46 3.75 -12.27
CA LYS A 5 -10.52 5.08 -12.88
C LYS A 5 -9.15 5.72 -13.07
N TYR A 6 -8.23 5.56 -12.12
CA TYR A 6 -7.00 6.36 -12.04
C TYR A 6 -5.69 5.59 -12.22
N VAL A 7 -5.68 4.27 -12.13
CA VAL A 7 -4.45 3.44 -12.13
C VAL A 7 -4.31 2.67 -13.44
N ASN A 8 -3.20 2.89 -14.15
CA ASN A 8 -2.83 2.09 -15.34
C ASN A 8 -2.16 0.77 -14.93
N TYR A 9 -1.20 0.84 -14.00
CA TYR A 9 -0.47 -0.32 -13.50
C TYR A 9 -0.33 -0.27 -11.99
N GLY A 10 -0.73 -1.36 -11.34
CA GLY A 10 -0.60 -1.55 -9.89
C GLY A 10 0.79 -2.03 -9.47
N GLY A 11 0.93 -2.30 -8.17
CA GLY A 11 2.16 -2.87 -7.63
C GLY A 11 2.46 -4.26 -8.22
N SER A 12 3.71 -4.50 -8.61
CA SER A 12 4.16 -5.80 -9.09
C SER A 12 4.36 -6.80 -7.94
N VAL A 13 4.63 -8.08 -8.27
CA VAL A 13 5.00 -9.11 -7.28
C VAL A 13 6.16 -8.67 -6.37
N ARG A 14 7.11 -7.90 -6.92
CA ARG A 14 8.22 -7.32 -6.14
C ARG A 14 7.70 -6.38 -5.04
N ALA A 15 6.67 -5.60 -5.31
CA ALA A 15 6.08 -4.72 -4.29
C ALA A 15 5.55 -5.52 -3.09
N ALA A 16 4.88 -6.64 -3.34
CA ALA A 16 4.38 -7.52 -2.28
C ALA A 16 5.53 -8.12 -1.44
N GLN A 17 6.61 -8.57 -2.09
CA GLN A 17 7.80 -9.09 -1.39
C GLN A 17 8.42 -8.03 -0.46
N PHE A 18 8.59 -6.80 -0.95
CA PHE A 18 9.12 -5.69 -0.15
C PHE A 18 8.18 -5.31 0.99
N LEU A 19 6.87 -5.38 0.80
CA LEU A 19 5.90 -5.10 1.85
C LEU A 19 6.04 -6.10 3.01
N VAL A 20 6.16 -7.40 2.69
CA VAL A 20 6.37 -8.44 3.70
C VAL A 20 7.72 -8.29 4.41
N LEU A 21 8.80 -8.06 3.66
CA LEU A 21 10.13 -7.90 4.22
C LEU A 21 10.22 -6.69 5.15
N ALA A 22 9.69 -5.55 4.71
CA ALA A 22 9.66 -4.34 5.52
C ALA A 22 8.79 -4.53 6.77
N ALA A 23 7.66 -5.24 6.66
CA ALA A 23 6.78 -5.49 7.81
C ALA A 23 7.46 -6.36 8.88
N LYS A 24 8.22 -7.38 8.46
CA LYS A 24 9.05 -8.19 9.38
C LYS A 24 10.12 -7.33 10.05
N ALA A 25 10.83 -6.50 9.28
CA ALA A 25 11.85 -5.61 9.83
C ALA A 25 11.25 -4.63 10.85
N ARG A 26 10.07 -4.06 10.55
CA ARG A 26 9.35 -3.18 11.46
C ARG A 26 8.90 -3.90 12.74
N ALA A 27 8.33 -5.09 12.63
CA ALA A 27 7.91 -5.88 13.80
C ALA A 27 9.11 -6.15 14.74
N LEU A 28 10.25 -6.56 14.17
CA LEU A 28 11.48 -6.78 14.94
C LEU A 28 12.01 -5.49 15.59
N ALA A 29 11.97 -4.36 14.89
CA ALA A 29 12.33 -3.06 15.46
C ALA A 29 11.45 -2.66 16.67
N HIS A 30 10.22 -3.17 16.71
CA HIS A 30 9.27 -3.03 17.82
C HIS A 30 9.31 -4.19 18.82
N LYS A 31 10.37 -5.02 18.83
CA LYS A 31 10.55 -6.17 19.74
C LYS A 31 9.42 -7.20 19.66
N ARG A 32 8.76 -7.33 18.51
CA ARG A 32 7.75 -8.36 18.23
C ARG A 32 8.28 -9.38 17.23
N TYR A 33 7.94 -10.65 17.44
CA TYR A 33 8.34 -11.75 16.57
C TYR A 33 7.31 -12.11 15.49
N HIS A 34 6.16 -11.44 15.49
CA HIS A 34 5.11 -11.61 14.50
C HIS A 34 4.72 -10.25 13.88
N VAL A 35 4.38 -10.30 12.59
CA VAL A 35 3.86 -9.15 11.85
C VAL A 35 2.39 -8.94 12.20
N THR A 36 2.02 -7.68 12.41
CA THR A 36 0.63 -7.26 12.63
C THR A 36 0.08 -6.58 11.37
N TYR A 37 -1.24 -6.42 11.30
CA TYR A 37 -1.87 -5.64 10.24
C TYR A 37 -1.38 -4.18 10.21
N ASP A 38 -1.13 -3.59 11.38
CA ASP A 38 -0.60 -2.21 11.48
C ASP A 38 0.82 -2.06 10.91
N ASP A 39 1.64 -3.11 10.99
CA ASP A 39 2.97 -3.09 10.35
C ASP A 39 2.83 -2.99 8.83
N LEU A 40 1.93 -3.77 8.23
CA LEU A 40 1.64 -3.73 6.80
C LEU A 40 1.05 -2.38 6.39
N LYS A 41 0.07 -1.87 7.14
CA LYS A 41 -0.59 -0.60 6.90
C LYS A 41 0.40 0.58 6.92
N ALA A 42 1.30 0.59 7.91
CA ALA A 42 2.33 1.62 8.04
C ALA A 42 3.32 1.64 6.87
N LEU A 43 3.53 0.49 6.22
CA LEU A 43 4.51 0.33 5.15
C LEU A 43 3.91 0.34 3.74
N ALA A 44 2.60 0.25 3.61
CA ALA A 44 1.91 0.22 2.32
C ALA A 44 2.24 1.45 1.46
N ILE A 45 2.14 2.67 2.01
CA ILE A 45 2.47 3.91 1.26
C ILE A 45 3.94 3.97 0.84
N PRO A 46 4.94 3.89 1.75
CA PRO A 46 6.34 4.03 1.35
C PRO A 46 6.82 2.91 0.40
N VAL A 47 6.26 1.70 0.49
CA VAL A 47 6.61 0.60 -0.43
C VAL A 47 5.98 0.81 -1.82
N LEU A 48 4.75 1.32 -1.90
CA LEU A 48 3.97 1.37 -3.14
C LEU A 48 4.04 2.72 -3.89
N ARG A 49 4.41 3.83 -3.23
CA ARG A 49 4.38 5.20 -3.78
C ARG A 49 4.99 5.33 -5.18
N HIS A 50 6.14 4.72 -5.39
CA HIS A 50 6.87 4.78 -6.67
C HIS A 50 6.72 3.51 -7.51
N ARG A 51 5.72 2.67 -7.19
CA ARG A 51 5.49 1.36 -7.83
C ARG A 51 4.10 1.26 -8.45
N ILE A 52 3.35 2.37 -8.50
CA ILE A 52 2.04 2.47 -9.11
C ILE A 52 2.12 3.55 -10.18
N LEU A 53 1.64 3.22 -11.38
CA LEU A 53 1.54 4.18 -12.48
C LEU A 53 0.10 4.68 -12.59
N LEU A 54 -0.08 5.99 -12.39
CA LEU A 54 -1.35 6.67 -12.60
C LEU A 54 -1.56 6.99 -14.08
N ASN A 55 -2.81 7.23 -14.46
CA ASN A 55 -3.19 7.63 -15.81
C ASN A 55 -3.40 9.15 -15.93
N PHE A 56 -3.62 9.63 -17.16
CA PHE A 56 -3.81 11.05 -17.45
C PHE A 56 -5.04 11.67 -16.78
N HIS A 57 -6.08 10.88 -16.48
CA HIS A 57 -7.24 11.38 -15.75
C HIS A 57 -6.88 11.74 -14.31
N ALA A 58 -6.02 10.94 -13.67
CA ALA A 58 -5.51 11.24 -12.33
C ALA A 58 -4.69 12.53 -12.33
N GLU A 59 -3.82 12.71 -13.33
CA GLU A 59 -3.03 13.93 -13.50
C GLU A 59 -3.91 15.17 -13.72
N SER A 60 -4.90 15.06 -14.60
CA SER A 60 -5.87 16.14 -14.89
C SER A 60 -6.65 16.56 -13.65
N GLU A 61 -7.00 15.61 -12.79
CA GLU A 61 -7.70 15.86 -11.51
C GLU A 61 -6.74 16.16 -10.34
N ARG A 62 -5.43 16.27 -10.59
CA ARG A 62 -4.37 16.48 -9.58
C ARG A 62 -4.39 15.47 -8.44
N ILE A 63 -4.72 14.23 -8.75
CA ILE A 63 -4.68 13.10 -7.82
C ILE A 63 -3.30 12.45 -7.86
N ASP A 64 -2.64 12.35 -6.71
CA ASP A 64 -1.35 11.68 -6.57
C ASP A 64 -1.47 10.24 -6.06
N THR A 65 -0.35 9.51 -6.13
CA THR A 65 -0.31 8.09 -5.73
C THR A 65 -0.57 7.92 -4.23
N ASP A 66 -0.13 8.87 -3.41
CA ASP A 66 -0.30 8.81 -1.96
C ASP A 66 -1.79 8.92 -1.58
N GLU A 67 -2.55 9.79 -2.24
CA GLU A 67 -3.98 9.93 -2.06
C GLU A 67 -4.74 8.65 -2.44
N ILE A 68 -4.40 8.05 -3.59
CA ILE A 68 -4.95 6.75 -4.02
C ILE A 68 -4.65 5.65 -2.99
N LEU A 69 -3.42 5.59 -2.49
CA LEU A 69 -3.00 4.60 -1.50
C LEU A 69 -3.68 4.80 -0.16
N ARG A 70 -3.83 6.05 0.32
CA ARG A 70 -4.58 6.35 1.56
C ARG A 70 -6.03 5.90 1.43
N ARG A 71 -6.69 6.23 0.32
CA ARG A 71 -8.08 5.77 0.04
C ARG A 71 -8.18 4.25 0.00
N LEU A 72 -7.22 3.58 -0.64
CA LEU A 72 -7.17 2.12 -0.70
C LEU A 72 -7.04 1.48 0.69
N ILE A 73 -6.14 2.00 1.51
CA ILE A 73 -5.90 1.50 2.87
C ILE A 73 -7.14 1.66 3.75
N VAL A 74 -7.87 2.78 3.63
CA VAL A 74 -9.12 2.99 4.38
C VAL A 74 -10.22 2.04 3.93
N HIS A 75 -10.25 1.67 2.64
CA HIS A 75 -11.26 0.78 2.10
C HIS A 75 -11.00 -0.71 2.37
N LEU A 76 -9.77 -1.08 2.77
CA LEU A 76 -9.44 -2.46 3.10
C LEU A 76 -10.02 -2.82 4.47
N PRO A 77 -10.88 -3.84 4.57
CA PRO A 77 -11.32 -4.32 5.87
C PRO A 77 -10.11 -4.84 6.64
N ALA A 78 -10.08 -4.56 7.95
CA ALA A 78 -9.15 -5.25 8.83
C ALA A 78 -9.39 -6.77 8.72
N PRO A 79 -8.34 -7.60 8.81
CA PRO A 79 -8.51 -9.05 8.87
C PRO A 79 -9.49 -9.36 10.00
N LYS A 80 -10.50 -10.20 9.71
CA LYS A 80 -11.26 -10.82 10.80
C LYS A 80 -10.27 -11.63 11.63
N GLU A 81 -10.40 -11.57 12.95
CA GLU A 81 -9.53 -12.29 13.87
C GLU A 81 -9.30 -13.73 13.39
N MET A 82 -8.06 -14.18 13.46
CA MET A 82 -7.67 -15.56 13.18
C MET A 82 -7.98 -16.45 14.37
#